data_AF-F8KQW3-F1
#
_entry.id   AF-F8KQW3-F1
#
_cell.length_a   1.000
_cell.length_b   1.000
_cell.length_c   1.000
_cell.angle_alpha   90.00
_cell.angle_beta   90.00
_cell.angle_gamma   90.00
#
_symmetry.space_group_name_H-M   'P 1'
#
loop_
_entity.id
_entity.type
_entity.pdbx_description
1 polymer ?
#
loop_
_entity_poly.entity_id
_entity_poly.type
_entity_poly.pdbx_seq_one_letter_code
_entity_poly.pdbx_strand_id
1 'polypeptide(L)'
;MKEKWEVVQLFEEERQKFQEELRSYEQEIEQARAVLKKLRAEVMETKESLKNLQKRQKDKEQEMQQLKEELLSHRVKRDLLVLEKDKEFLQEDSHEPLPQPVSLVEIYLKDRSVAKARPAKRFFGEQLYRKYRVLLRENHMLKDKLFKLDLENSTLKVELRDIKTKDFLSANGYVEE
;
A
#
# COMPACT_ATOMS: atom_id res chain seq x y z
N MET A 1 -84.45 -6.43 50.17
CA MET A 1 -84.46 -5.16 49.41
C MET A 1 -83.13 -4.41 49.49
N LYS A 2 -82.43 -4.40 50.64
CA LYS A 2 -81.12 -3.73 50.80
C LYS A 2 -79.98 -4.38 49.99
N GLU A 3 -79.90 -5.71 49.98
CA GLU A 3 -78.86 -6.47 49.24
C GLU A 3 -78.90 -6.25 47.71
N LYS A 4 -80.07 -5.96 47.13
CA LYS A 4 -80.18 -5.69 45.68
C LYS A 4 -79.60 -4.32 45.30
N TRP A 5 -79.63 -3.36 46.21
CA TRP A 5 -79.08 -2.02 46.00
C TRP A 5 -77.55 -2.00 46.10
N GLU A 6 -77.00 -2.78 47.03
CA GLU A 6 -75.55 -2.95 47.20
C GLU A 6 -74.91 -3.59 45.96
N VAL A 7 -75.58 -4.57 45.34
CA VAL A 7 -75.13 -5.18 44.08
C VAL A 7 -75.13 -4.15 42.94
N VAL A 8 -76.14 -3.29 42.83
CA VAL A 8 -76.19 -2.24 41.80
C VAL A 8 -75.05 -1.24 41.97
N GLN A 9 -74.75 -0.84 43.22
CA GLN A 9 -73.64 0.07 43.50
C GLN A 9 -72.28 -0.54 43.13
N LEU A 10 -72.04 -1.82 43.44
CA LEU A 10 -70.82 -2.52 43.03
C LEU A 10 -70.63 -2.53 41.51
N PHE A 11 -71.70 -2.79 40.75
CA PHE A 11 -71.65 -2.74 39.29
C PHE A 11 -71.44 -1.32 38.75
N GLU A 12 -71.99 -0.30 39.40
CA GLU A 12 -71.74 1.10 39.02
C GLU A 12 -70.30 1.52 39.28
N GLU A 13 -69.71 1.10 40.40
CA GLU A 13 -68.30 1.33 40.73
C GLU A 13 -67.37 0.59 39.76
N GLU A 14 -67.63 -0.69 39.47
CA GLU A 14 -66.86 -1.46 38.49
C GLU A 14 -66.97 -0.86 37.08
N ARG A 15 -68.16 -0.37 36.71
CA ARG A 15 -68.37 0.31 35.44
C ARG A 15 -67.60 1.62 35.36
N GLN A 16 -67.50 2.38 36.46
CA GLN A 16 -66.69 3.59 36.52
C GLN A 16 -65.20 3.27 36.39
N LYS A 17 -64.70 2.27 37.14
CA LYS A 17 -63.31 1.79 37.02
C LYS A 17 -62.98 1.35 35.61
N PHE A 18 -63.87 0.58 34.96
CA PHE A 18 -63.67 0.14 33.59
C PHE A 18 -63.66 1.31 32.58
N GLN A 19 -64.46 2.35 32.81
CA GLN A 19 -64.42 3.57 31.98
C GLN A 19 -63.13 4.36 32.17
N GLU A 20 -62.60 4.41 33.38
CA GLU A 20 -61.31 5.04 33.68
C GLU A 20 -60.15 4.28 33.02
N GLU A 21 -60.15 2.94 33.13
CA GLU A 21 -59.17 2.07 32.48
C GLU A 21 -59.23 2.18 30.96
N LEU A 22 -60.41 2.21 30.35
CA LEU A 22 -60.56 2.43 28.91
C LEU A 22 -59.93 3.76 28.49
N ARG A 23 -60.18 4.84 29.24
CA ARG A 23 -59.61 6.16 28.96
C ARG A 23 -58.09 6.16 29.12
N SER A 24 -57.54 5.47 30.11
CA SER A 24 -56.09 5.37 30.27
C SER A 24 -55.47 4.61 29.11
N TYR A 25 -56.05 3.48 28.68
CA TYR A 25 -55.55 2.73 27.52
C TYR A 25 -55.65 3.53 26.22
N GLU A 26 -56.74 4.28 26.01
CA GLU A 26 -56.86 5.17 24.86
C GLU A 26 -55.75 6.23 24.82
N GLN A 27 -55.45 6.85 25.96
CA GLN A 27 -54.35 7.81 26.09
C GLN A 27 -52.98 7.17 25.84
N GLU A 28 -52.74 5.96 26.37
CA GLU A 28 -51.50 5.22 26.12
C GLU A 28 -51.33 4.88 24.63
N ILE A 29 -52.41 4.47 23.95
CA ILE A 29 -52.39 4.19 22.52
C ILE A 29 -52.08 5.46 21.73
N GLU A 30 -52.67 6.60 22.08
CA GLU A 30 -52.38 7.88 21.43
C GLU A 30 -50.93 8.32 21.62
N GLN A 31 -50.40 8.19 22.84
CA GLN A 31 -49.00 8.49 23.14
C GLN A 31 -48.06 7.56 22.36
N ALA A 32 -48.33 6.26 22.35
CA ALA A 32 -47.53 5.27 21.61
C ALA A 32 -47.54 5.58 20.09
N ARG A 33 -48.69 5.97 19.54
CA ARG A 33 -48.80 6.41 18.14
C ARG A 33 -47.99 7.67 17.85
N ALA A 34 -48.01 8.64 18.77
CA ALA A 34 -47.21 9.86 18.63
C ALA A 34 -45.70 9.56 18.65
N VAL A 35 -45.25 8.69 19.56
CA VAL A 35 -43.85 8.23 19.64
C VAL A 35 -43.45 7.49 18.36
N LEU A 36 -44.28 6.57 17.87
CA LEU A 36 -44.03 5.86 16.61
C LEU A 36 -43.89 6.80 15.42
N LYS A 37 -44.69 7.87 15.36
CA LYS A 37 -44.59 8.88 14.29
C LYS A 37 -43.26 9.63 14.35
N LYS A 38 -42.79 10.00 15.56
CA LYS A 38 -41.49 10.65 15.76
C LYS A 38 -40.33 9.74 15.34
N LEU A 39 -40.32 8.50 15.83
CA LEU A 39 -39.30 7.52 15.48
C LEU A 39 -39.26 7.25 13.97
N ARG A 40 -40.41 7.19 13.29
CA ARG A 40 -40.45 7.05 11.83
C ARG A 40 -39.82 8.25 11.11
N ALA A 41 -40.04 9.47 11.60
CA ALA A 41 -39.41 10.65 11.04
C ALA A 41 -37.89 10.61 11.23
N GLU A 42 -37.42 10.31 12.44
CA GLU A 42 -35.98 10.17 12.74
C GLU A 42 -35.32 9.08 11.88
N VAL A 43 -35.98 7.93 11.68
CA VAL A 43 -35.48 6.85 10.80
C VAL A 43 -35.39 7.31 9.34
N MET A 44 -36.30 8.16 8.87
CA MET A 44 -36.22 8.70 7.51
C MET A 44 -35.09 9.70 7.36
N GLU A 45 -34.95 10.63 8.30
CA GLU A 45 -33.87 11.62 8.31
C GLU A 45 -32.48 10.96 8.38
N THR A 46 -32.32 9.97 9.26
CA THR A 46 -31.08 9.19 9.38
C THR A 46 -30.76 8.36 8.13
N LYS A 47 -31.79 7.82 7.46
CA LYS A 47 -31.59 7.14 6.17
C LYS A 47 -31.16 8.10 5.07
N GLU A 48 -31.71 9.31 5.04
CA GLU A 48 -31.31 10.33 4.07
C GLU A 48 -29.89 10.83 4.32
N SER A 49 -29.53 11.07 5.58
CA SER A 49 -28.17 11.47 5.95
C SER A 49 -27.15 10.37 5.61
N LEU A 50 -27.48 9.10 5.87
CA LEU A 50 -26.65 7.95 5.47
C LEU A 50 -26.44 7.89 3.95
N LYS A 51 -27.51 8.05 3.15
CA LYS A 51 -27.40 8.08 1.69
C LYS A 51 -26.50 9.21 1.21
N ASN A 52 -26.58 10.38 1.83
CA ASN A 52 -25.75 11.53 1.49
C ASN A 52 -24.28 11.30 1.85
N LEU A 53 -24.00 10.71 3.01
CA LEU A 53 -22.64 10.34 3.42
C LEU A 53 -22.05 9.28 2.49
N GLN A 54 -22.82 8.27 2.10
CA GLN A 54 -22.39 7.26 1.15
C GLN A 54 -22.03 7.84 -0.23
N LYS A 55 -22.81 8.82 -0.72
CA LYS A 55 -22.47 9.53 -1.97
C LYS A 55 -21.13 10.27 -1.82
N ARG A 56 -20.98 11.07 -0.77
CA ARG A 56 -19.72 11.80 -0.50
C ARG A 56 -18.52 10.88 -0.36
N GLN A 57 -18.69 9.71 0.27
CA GLN A 57 -17.64 8.71 0.39
C GLN A 57 -17.19 8.23 -1.00
N LYS A 58 -18.13 7.87 -1.87
CA LYS A 58 -17.83 7.44 -3.24
C LYS A 58 -17.13 8.52 -4.05
N ASP A 59 -17.59 9.77 -3.94
CA ASP A 59 -16.96 10.90 -4.64
C ASP A 59 -15.50 11.08 -4.18
N LYS A 60 -15.25 11.00 -2.86
CA LYS A 60 -13.90 11.10 -2.29
C LYS A 60 -13.01 9.91 -2.67
N GLU A 61 -13.56 8.71 -2.75
CA GLU A 61 -12.83 7.53 -3.22
C GLU A 61 -12.40 7.69 -4.69
N GLN A 62 -13.25 8.28 -5.53
CA GLN A 62 -12.92 8.58 -6.93
C GLN A 62 -11.83 9.67 -7.04
N GLU A 63 -11.95 10.77 -6.28
CA GLU A 63 -10.90 11.81 -6.21
C GLU A 63 -9.56 11.20 -5.77
N MET A 64 -9.56 10.32 -4.78
CA MET A 64 -8.37 9.63 -4.30
C MET A 64 -7.75 8.70 -5.36
N GLN A 65 -8.57 8.04 -6.18
CA GLN A 65 -8.08 7.22 -7.30
C GLN A 65 -7.43 8.09 -8.37
N GLN A 66 -8.06 9.22 -8.74
CA GLN A 66 -7.51 10.17 -9.70
C GLN A 66 -6.17 10.73 -9.23
N LEU A 67 -6.07 11.16 -7.97
CA LEU A 67 -4.81 11.66 -7.40
C LEU A 67 -3.70 10.59 -7.40
N LYS A 68 -4.04 9.32 -7.15
CA LYS A 68 -3.07 8.22 -7.24
C LYS A 68 -2.56 8.03 -8.66
N GLU A 69 -3.44 8.06 -9.65
CA GLU A 69 -3.07 7.97 -11.07
C GLU A 69 -2.18 9.15 -11.49
N GLU A 70 -2.52 10.37 -11.08
CA GLU A 70 -1.72 11.57 -11.32
C GLU A 70 -0.32 11.43 -10.70
N LEU A 71 -0.23 11.00 -9.44
CA LEU A 71 1.05 10.79 -8.75
C LEU A 71 1.91 9.74 -9.45
N LEU A 72 1.32 8.64 -9.91
CA LEU A 72 2.02 7.63 -10.70
C LEU A 72 2.54 8.21 -12.02
N SER A 73 1.71 8.97 -12.73
CA SER A 73 2.12 9.60 -13.98
C SER A 73 3.26 10.60 -13.78
N HIS A 74 3.21 11.39 -12.70
CA HIS A 74 4.26 12.33 -12.32
C HIS A 74 5.56 11.63 -11.90
N ARG A 75 5.46 10.46 -11.25
CA ARG A 75 6.62 9.65 -10.91
C ARG A 75 7.28 9.10 -12.17
N VAL A 76 6.51 8.49 -13.07
CA VAL A 76 7.02 7.95 -14.34
C VAL A 76 7.68 9.05 -15.17
N LYS A 77 7.06 10.23 -15.29
CA LYS A 77 7.67 11.39 -15.98
C LYS A 77 9.00 11.81 -15.37
N ARG A 78 9.09 11.84 -14.03
CA ARG A 78 10.35 12.15 -13.33
C ARG A 78 11.42 11.09 -13.59
N ASP A 79 11.06 9.82 -13.49
CA ASP A 79 11.98 8.71 -13.70
C ASP A 79 12.50 8.70 -15.15
N LEU A 80 11.65 9.00 -16.14
CA LEU A 80 12.05 9.16 -17.54
C LEU A 80 13.05 10.31 -17.74
N LEU A 81 12.81 11.47 -17.13
CA LEU A 81 13.74 12.61 -17.21
C LEU A 81 15.10 12.30 -16.59
N VAL A 82 15.14 11.53 -15.50
CA VAL A 82 16.40 11.08 -14.90
C VAL A 82 17.13 10.13 -15.86
N LEU A 83 16.41 9.17 -16.43
CA LEU A 83 16.98 8.22 -17.40
C LEU A 83 17.50 8.90 -18.66
N GLU A 84 16.83 9.94 -19.16
CA GLU A 84 17.31 10.73 -20.29
C GLU A 84 18.63 11.45 -19.97
N LYS A 85 18.72 12.09 -18.80
CA LYS A 85 19.96 12.72 -18.33
C LYS A 85 21.09 11.71 -18.15
N ASP A 86 20.80 10.56 -17.55
CA ASP A 86 21.79 9.50 -17.36
C ASP A 86 22.26 8.95 -18.72
N LYS A 87 21.37 8.87 -19.71
CA LYS A 87 21.72 8.46 -21.08
C LYS A 87 22.61 9.48 -21.78
N GLU A 88 22.35 10.77 -21.62
CA GLU A 88 23.21 11.84 -22.15
C GLU A 88 24.61 11.78 -21.53
N PHE A 89 24.69 11.60 -20.20
CA PHE A 89 25.96 11.42 -19.50
C PHE A 89 26.75 10.20 -20.00
N LEU A 90 26.06 9.07 -20.22
CA LEU A 90 26.69 7.87 -20.79
C LEU A 90 27.14 8.06 -22.25
N GLN A 91 26.48 8.93 -23.03
CA GLN A 91 26.91 9.26 -24.37
C GLN A 91 28.19 10.10 -24.36
N GLU A 92 28.31 11.04 -23.44
CA GLU A 92 29.54 11.84 -23.24
C GLU A 92 30.73 10.95 -22.86
N ASP A 93 30.53 9.98 -21.95
CA ASP A 93 31.58 9.00 -21.58
C ASP A 93 31.91 8.02 -22.71
N SER A 94 30.96 7.71 -23.60
CA SER A 94 31.18 6.79 -24.73
C SER A 94 32.07 7.38 -25.85
N HIS A 95 32.34 8.68 -25.81
CA HIS A 95 33.33 9.32 -26.68
C HIS A 95 34.78 9.07 -26.24
N GLU A 96 35.03 8.54 -25.03
CA GLU A 96 36.36 8.03 -24.70
C GLU A 96 36.63 6.73 -25.49
N PRO A 97 37.60 6.73 -26.43
CA PRO A 97 37.91 5.53 -27.17
C PRO A 97 38.36 4.45 -26.20
N LEU A 98 37.74 3.28 -26.28
CA LEU A 98 38.16 2.11 -25.53
C LEU A 98 39.67 1.94 -25.66
N PRO A 99 40.37 1.59 -24.57
CA PRO A 99 41.81 1.48 -24.57
C PRO A 99 42.26 0.51 -25.66
N GLN A 100 43.00 1.02 -26.63
CA GLN A 100 43.49 0.22 -27.75
C GLN A 100 44.75 -0.55 -27.33
N PRO A 101 44.94 -1.79 -27.81
CA PRO A 101 46.16 -2.53 -27.56
C PRO A 101 47.35 -1.84 -28.23
N VAL A 102 48.50 -1.91 -27.59
CA VAL A 102 49.74 -1.34 -28.12
C VAL A 102 50.13 -2.09 -29.39
N SER A 103 50.36 -1.35 -30.47
CA SER A 103 50.67 -1.91 -31.79
C SER A 103 52.13 -2.32 -31.94
N LEU A 104 53.05 -1.68 -31.21
CA LEU A 104 54.49 -1.87 -31.29
C LEU A 104 55.11 -1.92 -29.90
N VAL A 105 55.99 -2.89 -29.68
CA VAL A 105 56.74 -3.05 -28.43
C VAL A 105 58.23 -3.05 -28.75
N GLU A 106 59.01 -2.40 -27.90
CA GLU A 106 60.47 -2.40 -27.99
C GLU A 106 61.01 -3.67 -27.33
N ILE A 107 61.79 -4.44 -28.10
CA ILE A 107 62.46 -5.66 -27.64
C ILE A 107 63.97 -5.46 -27.67
N TYR A 108 64.64 -5.96 -26.64
CA TYR A 108 66.10 -5.96 -26.56
C TYR A 108 66.62 -7.26 -27.18
N LEU A 109 67.41 -7.14 -28.25
CA LEU A 109 68.10 -8.26 -28.88
C LEU A 109 69.36 -8.62 -28.08
N LYS A 110 69.89 -9.84 -28.29
CA LYS A 110 71.09 -10.33 -27.59
C LYS A 110 72.31 -9.42 -27.79
N ASP A 111 72.34 -8.69 -28.89
CA ASP A 111 73.40 -7.74 -29.25
C ASP A 111 73.24 -6.37 -28.58
N ARG A 112 72.34 -6.24 -27.59
CA ARG A 112 71.94 -5.00 -26.90
C ARG A 112 71.30 -3.94 -27.80
N SER A 113 71.01 -4.25 -29.05
CA SER A 113 70.23 -3.39 -29.95
C SER A 113 68.73 -3.46 -29.61
N VAL A 114 68.02 -2.35 -29.83
CA VAL A 114 66.58 -2.24 -29.62
C VAL A 114 65.87 -2.36 -30.96
N ALA A 115 64.94 -3.31 -31.06
CA ALA A 115 64.10 -3.49 -32.24
C ALA A 115 62.63 -3.27 -31.90
N LYS A 116 61.86 -2.70 -32.84
CA LYS A 116 60.41 -2.51 -32.69
C LYS A 116 59.70 -3.68 -33.35
N ALA A 117 58.92 -4.43 -32.58
CA ALA A 117 58.18 -5.60 -33.04
C ALA A 117 56.69 -5.47 -32.72
N ARG A 118 55.84 -6.13 -33.52
CA ARG A 118 54.41 -6.25 -33.20
C ARG A 118 54.23 -7.36 -32.16
N PRO A 119 53.49 -7.12 -31.07
CA PRO A 119 53.27 -8.14 -30.06
C PRO A 119 52.37 -9.27 -30.58
N ALA A 120 52.70 -10.52 -30.24
CA ALA A 120 51.94 -11.70 -30.66
C ALA A 120 50.59 -11.86 -29.95
N LYS A 121 50.40 -11.17 -28.81
CA LYS A 121 49.17 -11.11 -28.04
C LYS A 121 48.80 -9.65 -27.78
N ARG A 122 47.52 -9.37 -27.51
CA ARG A 122 47.05 -8.03 -27.14
C ARG A 122 47.77 -7.57 -25.87
N PHE A 123 48.68 -6.62 -26.03
CA PHE A 123 49.41 -6.00 -24.94
C PHE A 123 48.81 -4.63 -24.68
N PHE A 124 48.57 -4.31 -23.41
CA PHE A 124 48.05 -3.01 -22.99
C PHE A 124 49.08 -2.34 -22.08
N GLY A 125 49.12 -1.01 -22.09
CA GLY A 125 50.05 -0.25 -21.26
C GLY A 125 49.88 -0.50 -19.77
N GLU A 126 50.96 -0.35 -18.99
CA GLU A 126 50.99 -0.65 -17.56
C GLU A 126 49.98 0.19 -16.75
N GLN A 127 49.72 1.43 -17.17
CA GLN A 127 48.72 2.29 -16.53
C GLN A 127 47.30 1.72 -16.62
N LEU A 128 46.95 1.11 -17.76
CA LEU A 128 45.64 0.47 -17.92
C LEU A 128 45.52 -0.77 -17.03
N TYR A 129 46.58 -1.57 -16.95
CA TYR A 129 46.63 -2.74 -16.07
C TYR A 129 46.42 -2.36 -14.60
N ARG A 130 47.04 -1.27 -14.13
CA ARG A 130 46.85 -0.75 -12.76
C ARG A 130 45.40 -0.34 -12.50
N LYS A 131 44.78 0.42 -13.42
CA LYS A 131 43.36 0.80 -13.33
C LYS A 131 42.44 -0.44 -13.30
N TYR A 132 42.66 -1.39 -14.20
CA TYR A 132 41.87 -2.61 -14.30
C TYR A 132 41.96 -3.47 -13.04
N ARG A 133 43.14 -3.52 -12.40
CA ARG A 133 43.32 -4.24 -11.13
C ARG A 133 42.53 -3.63 -9.97
N VAL A 134 42.41 -2.31 -9.92
CA VAL A 134 41.57 -1.62 -8.92
C VAL A 134 40.09 -1.94 -9.19
N LEU A 135 39.65 -1.78 -10.43
CA LEU A 135 38.27 -2.08 -10.84
C LEU A 135 37.88 -3.54 -10.58
N LEU A 136 38.78 -4.51 -10.80
CA LEU A 136 38.55 -5.91 -10.48
C LEU A 136 38.29 -6.15 -8.99
N ARG A 137 39.04 -5.46 -8.12
CA ARG A 137 38.83 -5.54 -6.66
C ARG A 137 37.50 -4.92 -6.27
N GLU A 138 37.19 -3.73 -6.79
CA GLU A 138 35.92 -3.06 -6.53
C GLU A 138 34.74 -3.89 -7.01
N ASN A 139 34.83 -4.49 -8.20
CA ASN A 139 33.81 -5.36 -8.75
C ASN A 139 33.59 -6.60 -7.89
N HIS A 140 34.65 -7.20 -7.36
CA HIS A 140 34.54 -8.32 -6.43
C HIS A 140 33.81 -7.90 -5.14
N MET A 141 34.20 -6.76 -4.55
CA MET A 141 33.54 -6.21 -3.35
C MET A 141 32.06 -5.88 -3.59
N LEU A 142 31.72 -5.37 -4.78
CA LEU A 142 30.34 -5.08 -5.17
C LEU A 142 29.52 -6.37 -5.33
N LYS A 143 30.10 -7.41 -5.96
CA LYS A 143 29.46 -8.73 -6.06
C LYS A 143 29.17 -9.31 -4.69
N ASP A 144 30.12 -9.24 -3.76
CA ASP A 144 29.92 -9.76 -2.40
C ASP A 144 28.82 -9.01 -1.66
N LYS A 145 28.74 -7.68 -1.81
CA LYS A 145 27.63 -6.88 -1.26
C LYS A 145 26.29 -7.26 -1.89
N LEU A 146 26.26 -7.47 -3.20
CA LEU A 146 25.06 -7.87 -3.92
C LEU A 146 24.56 -9.24 -3.44
N PHE A 147 25.45 -10.22 -3.29
CA PHE A 147 25.09 -11.52 -2.72
C PHE A 147 24.54 -11.43 -1.29
N LYS A 148 25.10 -10.56 -0.45
CA LYS A 148 24.55 -10.32 0.90
C LYS A 148 23.14 -9.74 0.86
N LEU A 149 22.92 -8.73 0.02
CA LEU A 149 21.60 -8.11 -0.14
C LEU A 149 20.57 -9.08 -0.75
N ASP A 150 20.99 -9.95 -1.67
CA ASP A 150 20.11 -10.98 -2.25
C ASP A 150 19.71 -12.03 -1.21
N LEU A 151 20.64 -12.44 -0.34
CA LEU A 151 20.34 -13.31 0.79
C LEU A 151 19.36 -12.65 1.76
N GLU A 152 19.58 -11.40 2.14
CA GLU A 152 18.69 -10.64 3.02
C GLU A 152 17.29 -10.44 2.39
N ASN A 153 17.22 -10.14 1.09
CA ASN A 153 15.94 -10.09 0.38
C ASN A 153 15.22 -11.44 0.39
N SER A 154 15.98 -12.54 0.28
CA SER A 154 15.40 -13.88 0.35
C SER A 154 14.84 -14.20 1.73
N THR A 155 15.53 -13.80 2.81
CA THR A 155 15.06 -13.99 4.19
C THR A 155 13.82 -13.15 4.46
N LEU A 156 13.84 -11.86 4.11
CA LEU A 156 12.69 -10.97 4.27
C LEU A 156 11.45 -11.46 3.51
N LYS A 157 11.63 -12.05 2.31
CA LYS A 157 10.52 -12.67 1.56
C LYS A 157 9.91 -13.88 2.27
N VAL A 158 10.71 -14.64 3.00
CA VAL A 158 10.22 -15.76 3.81
C VAL A 158 9.50 -15.21 5.04
N GLU A 159 10.10 -14.27 5.76
CA GLU A 159 9.49 -13.63 6.94
C GLU A 159 8.14 -12.99 6.61
N LEU A 160 8.04 -12.26 5.50
CA LEU A 160 6.78 -11.66 5.05
C LEU A 160 5.72 -12.72 4.71
N ARG A 161 6.12 -13.86 4.16
CA ARG A 161 5.20 -14.98 3.90
C ARG A 161 4.71 -15.59 5.20
N ASP A 162 5.60 -15.77 6.15
CA ASP A 162 5.28 -16.34 7.47
C ASP A 162 4.37 -15.40 8.26
N ILE A 163 4.62 -14.09 8.20
CA ILE A 163 3.73 -13.08 8.79
C ILE A 163 2.36 -13.13 8.11
N LYS A 164 2.30 -13.10 6.76
CA LYS A 164 1.02 -13.16 6.04
C LYS A 164 0.23 -14.43 6.34
N THR A 165 0.90 -15.57 6.49
CA THR A 165 0.24 -16.83 6.84
C THR A 165 -0.24 -16.81 8.28
N LYS A 166 0.54 -16.27 9.23
CA LYS A 166 0.09 -16.03 10.61
C LYS A 166 -1.13 -15.13 10.66
N ASP A 167 -1.10 -13.98 9.97
CA ASP A 167 -2.21 -13.04 9.90
C ASP A 167 -3.47 -13.67 9.29
N PHE A 168 -3.30 -14.52 8.27
CA PHE A 168 -4.41 -15.27 7.67
C PHE A 168 -5.01 -16.31 8.62
N LEU A 169 -4.16 -17.03 9.36
CA LEU A 169 -4.59 -18.04 10.32
C LEU A 169 -5.27 -17.41 11.53
N SER A 170 -4.76 -16.30 12.05
CA SER A 170 -5.38 -15.54 13.15
C SER A 170 -6.70 -14.91 12.72
N ALA A 171 -6.76 -14.29 11.53
CA ALA A 171 -8.00 -13.70 11.01
C ALA A 171 -9.13 -14.72 10.80
N ASN A 172 -8.78 -15.98 10.52
CA ASN A 172 -9.76 -17.06 10.34
C ASN A 172 -9.97 -17.91 11.60
N GLY A 173 -9.39 -17.54 12.74
CA GLY A 173 -9.60 -18.21 14.03
C GLY A 173 -8.97 -19.61 14.14
N TYR A 174 -7.97 -19.94 13.32
CA TYR A 174 -7.27 -21.22 13.39
C TYR A 174 -6.13 -21.25 14.41
N VAL A 175 -5.75 -20.08 14.95
CA VAL A 175 -4.72 -19.93 15.98
C VAL A 175 -5.25 -18.93 17.02
N GLU A 176 -5.48 -19.37 18.24
CA GLU A 176 -5.66 -18.51 19.42
C GLU A 176 -4.27 -18.17 19.99
N GLU A 177 -4.11 -16.94 20.52
CA GLU A 177 -2.85 -16.42 21.09
C GLU A 177 -2.23 -17.34 22.16
#